data_AF-A0A8I2B573-F1
#
_entry.id   AF-A0A8I2B573-F1
#
_cell.length_a   1.000
_cell.length_b   1.000
_cell.length_c   1.000
_cell.angle_alpha   90.00
_cell.angle_beta   90.00
_cell.angle_gamma   90.00
#
_symmetry.space_group_name_H-M   'P 1'
#
loop_
_entity.id
_entity.type
_entity.pdbx_description
1 polymer ?
#
loop_
_entity_poly.entity_id
_entity_poly.type
_entity_poly.pdbx_seq_one_letter_code
_entity_poly.pdbx_strand_id
1 'polypeptide(L)'
;MERNKYGRRYSDEELFQILRDKEKELGRPPYKREVSQCGAICYRFGSWKRALEKAGIDLTRKPKKTIYSDEELISILINSAKKFGRPPKYYEVQQATTMAFRFGSWNKALAAAGLKAYYRNEKNHT
;
A
#
# COMPACT_ATOMS: atom_id res chain seq x y z
N MET A 1 -21.46 37.20 -7.37
CA MET A 1 -21.48 35.82 -6.84
C MET A 1 -20.56 34.98 -7.69
N GLU A 2 -19.33 34.75 -7.22
CA GLU A 2 -18.31 34.01 -7.98
C GLU A 2 -18.67 32.51 -8.06
N ARG A 3 -18.83 32.01 -9.28
CA ARG A 3 -19.10 30.59 -9.56
C ARG A 3 -17.80 29.80 -9.40
N ASN A 4 -17.52 29.29 -8.19
CA ASN A 4 -16.40 28.39 -7.95
C ASN A 4 -16.72 26.98 -8.49
N LYS A 5 -15.95 26.56 -9.50
CA LYS A 5 -16.19 25.43 -10.43
C LYS A 5 -16.13 24.03 -9.79
N TYR A 6 -15.92 23.91 -8.48
CA TYR A 6 -15.80 22.61 -7.78
C TYR A 6 -16.60 22.48 -6.47
N GLY A 7 -17.32 23.53 -6.05
CA GLY A 7 -17.95 23.62 -4.73
C GLY A 7 -19.37 23.03 -4.59
N ARG A 8 -19.87 22.26 -5.56
CA ARG A 8 -21.30 21.86 -5.61
C ARG A 8 -21.59 20.37 -5.72
N ARG A 9 -20.61 19.47 -5.56
CA ARG A 9 -20.85 18.02 -5.75
C ARG A 9 -20.89 17.18 -4.47
N TYR A 10 -20.34 17.68 -3.35
CA TYR A 10 -20.33 16.96 -2.08
C TYR A 10 -20.41 17.97 -0.93
N SER A 11 -21.12 17.64 0.13
CA SER A 11 -21.20 18.37 1.40
C SER A 11 -20.04 17.98 2.34
N ASP A 12 -19.76 18.77 3.39
CA ASP A 12 -18.67 18.48 4.33
C ASP A 12 -18.89 17.09 4.95
N GLU A 13 -20.14 16.84 5.35
CA GLU A 13 -20.60 15.57 5.92
C GLU A 13 -20.44 14.39 4.95
N GLU A 14 -20.80 14.57 3.68
CA GLU A 14 -20.67 13.50 2.67
C GLU A 14 -19.21 13.09 2.49
N LEU A 15 -18.28 14.05 2.51
CA LEU A 15 -16.85 13.77 2.41
C LEU A 15 -16.33 13.04 3.66
N PHE A 16 -16.81 13.38 4.85
CA PHE A 16 -16.49 12.63 6.07
C PHE A 16 -17.09 11.23 6.06
N GLN A 17 -18.31 11.07 5.54
CA GLN A 17 -18.97 9.78 5.44
C GLN A 17 -18.19 8.85 4.51
N ILE A 18 -17.71 9.34 3.36
CA ILE A 18 -16.84 8.57 2.45
C ILE A 18 -15.55 8.12 3.16
N LEU A 19 -14.94 9.00 3.96
CA LEU A 19 -13.72 8.66 4.71
C LEU A 19 -13.97 7.59 5.77
N ARG A 20 -15.08 7.70 6.51
CA ARG A 20 -15.48 6.73 7.55
C ARG A 20 -15.89 5.39 6.95
N ASP A 21 -16.60 5.41 5.83
CA ASP A 21 -16.99 4.20 5.10
C ASP A 21 -15.75 3.43 4.63
N LYS A 22 -14.78 4.15 4.04
CA LYS A 22 -13.49 3.57 3.65
C LYS A 22 -12.64 3.12 4.83
N GLU A 23 -12.66 3.83 5.95
CA GLU A 23 -12.00 3.37 7.17
C GLU A 23 -12.62 2.05 7.67
N LYS A 24 -13.95 1.94 7.70
CA LYS A 24 -14.65 0.71 8.09
C LYS A 24 -14.37 -0.45 7.14
N GLU A 25 -14.35 -0.20 5.84
CA GLU A 25 -14.03 -1.20 4.81
C GLU A 25 -12.59 -1.74 4.98
N LEU A 26 -11.63 -0.85 5.24
CA LEU A 26 -10.22 -1.22 5.31
C LEU A 26 -9.78 -1.63 6.73
N GLY A 27 -10.59 -1.36 7.75
CA GLY A 27 -10.21 -1.50 9.16
C GLY A 27 -9.05 -0.60 9.60
N ARG A 28 -8.67 0.39 8.77
CA ARG A 28 -7.53 1.29 8.95
C ARG A 28 -7.81 2.64 8.29
N PRO A 29 -7.10 3.72 8.70
CA PRO A 29 -7.21 5.01 8.05
C PRO A 29 -6.90 4.91 6.55
N PRO A 30 -7.79 5.37 5.66
CA PRO A 30 -7.59 5.26 4.23
C PRO A 30 -6.47 6.15 3.73
N TYR A 31 -5.72 5.67 2.75
CA TYR A 31 -4.73 6.49 2.05
C TYR A 31 -5.38 7.40 1.03
N LYS A 32 -4.71 8.52 0.74
CA LYS A 32 -5.13 9.49 -0.28
C LYS A 32 -5.41 8.84 -1.64
N ARG A 33 -4.63 7.83 -2.02
CA ARG A 33 -4.78 7.09 -3.29
C ARG A 33 -5.95 6.11 -3.33
N GLU A 34 -6.49 5.73 -2.16
CA GLU A 34 -7.58 4.77 -2.02
C GLU A 34 -8.97 5.45 -2.11
N VAL A 35 -9.00 6.79 -2.13
CA VAL A 35 -10.23 7.58 -2.16
C VAL A 35 -10.24 8.47 -3.41
N SER A 36 -11.19 8.22 -4.31
CA SER A 36 -11.32 8.99 -5.56
C SER A 36 -11.59 10.47 -5.32
N GLN A 37 -12.27 10.82 -4.22
CA GLN A 37 -12.63 12.18 -3.82
C GLN A 37 -11.48 12.91 -3.10
N CYS A 38 -10.26 12.37 -3.09
CA CYS A 38 -9.16 12.95 -2.35
C CYS A 38 -8.79 14.38 -2.75
N GLY A 39 -9.02 14.75 -4.02
CA GLY A 39 -8.85 16.12 -4.50
C GLY A 39 -9.83 17.09 -3.83
N ALA A 40 -11.12 16.75 -3.80
CA ALA A 40 -12.15 17.56 -3.16
C ALA A 40 -11.93 17.68 -1.65
N ILE A 41 -11.55 16.58 -1.01
CA ILE A 41 -11.23 16.53 0.43
C ILE A 41 -10.03 17.43 0.76
N CYS A 42 -8.94 17.33 0.00
CA CYS A 42 -7.77 18.19 0.22
C CYS A 42 -8.07 19.66 -0.07
N TYR A 43 -8.85 19.96 -1.11
CA TYR A 43 -9.22 21.34 -1.44
C TYR A 43 -10.09 21.97 -0.35
N ARG A 44 -11.08 21.23 0.17
CA ARG A 44 -12.05 21.75 1.14
C ARG A 44 -11.49 21.85 2.57
N PHE A 45 -10.69 20.85 2.99
CA PHE A 45 -10.14 20.79 4.35
C PHE A 45 -8.66 21.20 4.43
N GLY A 46 -8.09 21.65 3.30
CA GLY A 46 -6.70 22.09 3.15
C GLY A 46 -5.67 20.95 3.09
N SER A 47 -5.88 19.86 3.83
CA SER A 47 -4.99 18.69 3.77
C SER A 47 -5.72 17.39 4.10
N TRP A 48 -5.22 16.28 3.55
CA TRP A 48 -5.71 14.93 3.86
C TRP A 48 -5.67 14.62 5.35
N LYS A 49 -4.57 15.01 6.02
CA LYS A 49 -4.41 14.82 7.46
C LYS A 49 -5.50 15.55 8.25
N ARG A 50 -5.74 16.83 7.94
CA ARG A 50 -6.80 17.62 8.58
C ARG A 50 -8.19 17.04 8.32
N ALA A 51 -8.44 16.52 7.12
CA ALA A 51 -9.71 15.89 6.81
C ALA A 51 -9.96 14.63 7.65
N LEU A 52 -8.96 13.76 7.79
CA LEU A 52 -9.05 12.56 8.63
C LEU A 52 -9.24 12.92 10.11
N GLU A 53 -8.52 13.94 10.60
CA GLU A 53 -8.65 14.44 11.97
C GLU A 53 -10.06 14.98 12.24
N LYS A 54 -10.60 15.80 11.32
CA LYS A 54 -11.98 16.30 11.40
C LYS A 54 -13.03 15.19 11.24
N ALA A 55 -12.73 14.14 10.49
CA ALA A 55 -13.59 12.97 10.37
C ALA A 55 -13.65 12.13 11.66
N GLY A 56 -12.77 12.40 12.64
CA GLY A 56 -12.62 11.60 13.86
C GLY A 56 -11.88 10.29 13.62
N ILE A 57 -11.13 10.17 12.53
CA ILE A 57 -10.37 8.97 12.20
C ILE A 57 -9.06 9.00 12.96
N ASP A 58 -8.83 7.96 13.74
CA ASP A 58 -7.63 7.87 14.57
C ASP A 58 -6.40 7.67 13.70
N LEU A 59 -5.61 8.75 13.62
CA LEU A 59 -4.35 8.78 12.92
C LEU A 59 -3.25 8.04 13.69
N THR A 60 -3.45 7.38 14.83
CA THR A 60 -2.39 6.53 15.40
C THR A 60 -2.33 5.18 14.70
N ARG A 61 -3.46 4.74 14.11
CA ARG A 61 -3.59 3.52 13.31
C ARG A 61 -3.09 3.64 11.87
N LYS A 62 -2.40 4.74 11.50
CA LYS A 62 -1.84 4.84 10.13
C LYS A 62 -0.93 3.64 9.89
N PRO A 63 -0.99 3.02 8.72
CA PRO A 63 -0.02 1.98 8.41
C PRO A 63 1.36 2.62 8.40
N LYS A 64 2.36 1.88 8.87
CA LYS A 64 3.75 2.34 8.85
C LYS A 64 4.08 2.80 7.43
N LYS A 65 4.94 3.82 7.33
CA LYS A 65 5.44 4.44 6.10
C LYS A 65 6.24 3.48 5.18
N THR A 66 6.09 2.17 5.36
CA THR A 66 6.63 1.15 4.49
C THR A 66 5.76 1.14 3.24
N ILE A 67 6.36 1.51 2.11
CA ILE A 67 5.69 1.66 0.79
C ILE A 67 4.92 0.39 0.38
N TYR A 68 5.30 -0.75 0.94
CA TYR A 68 4.68 -2.05 0.73
C TYR A 68 4.29 -2.67 2.06
N SER A 69 3.17 -3.40 2.10
CA SER A 69 2.82 -4.33 3.19
C SER A 69 3.47 -5.71 2.98
N ASP A 70 3.58 -6.54 4.02
CA ASP A 70 4.19 -7.88 3.89
C ASP A 70 3.41 -8.71 2.86
N GLU A 71 2.08 -8.60 2.91
CA GLU A 71 1.12 -9.19 1.97
C GLU A 71 1.30 -8.67 0.53
N GLU A 72 1.57 -7.37 0.35
CA GLU A 72 1.83 -6.81 -0.99
C GLU A 72 3.14 -7.35 -1.57
N LEU A 73 4.18 -7.50 -0.75
CA LEU A 73 5.43 -8.08 -1.21
C LEU A 73 5.25 -9.56 -1.59
N ILE A 74 4.50 -10.31 -0.78
CA ILE A 74 4.18 -11.71 -1.07
C ILE A 74 3.34 -11.83 -2.35
N SER A 75 2.34 -10.96 -2.55
CA SER A 75 1.50 -11.00 -3.75
C SER A 75 2.28 -10.67 -5.02
N ILE A 76 3.24 -9.73 -4.95
CA ILE A 76 4.18 -9.44 -6.04
C ILE A 76 4.99 -10.69 -6.38
N LEU A 77 5.55 -11.39 -5.39
CA LEU A 77 6.32 -12.62 -5.61
C LEU A 77 5.48 -13.73 -6.26
N ILE A 78 4.26 -13.94 -5.78
CA ILE A 78 3.34 -14.94 -6.33
C ILE A 78 2.96 -14.58 -7.78
N ASN A 79 2.67 -13.31 -8.06
CA ASN A 79 2.32 -12.86 -9.40
C ASN A 79 3.49 -13.02 -10.37
N SER A 80 4.69 -12.60 -9.97
CA SER A 80 5.90 -12.82 -10.75
C SER A 80 6.15 -14.31 -10.97
N ALA A 81 5.98 -15.15 -9.95
CA ALA A 81 6.14 -16.60 -10.10
C ALA A 81 5.16 -17.21 -11.11
N LYS A 82 3.88 -16.80 -11.06
CA LYS A 82 2.87 -17.20 -12.04
C LYS A 82 3.23 -16.73 -13.45
N LYS A 83 3.72 -15.50 -13.60
CA LYS A 83 4.12 -14.92 -14.89
C LYS A 83 5.29 -15.68 -15.54
N PHE A 84 6.27 -16.10 -14.74
CA PHE A 84 7.45 -16.80 -15.25
C PHE A 84 7.32 -18.33 -15.22
N GLY A 85 6.27 -18.88 -14.61
CA GLY A 85 6.13 -20.32 -14.36
C GLY A 85 7.21 -20.89 -13.42
N ARG A 86 8.00 -20.01 -12.77
CA ARG A 86 9.10 -20.34 -11.87
C ARG A 86 9.26 -19.25 -10.81
N PRO A 87 9.86 -19.54 -9.65
CA PRO A 87 10.22 -18.51 -8.69
C PRO A 87 11.01 -17.39 -9.36
N PRO A 88 10.63 -16.11 -9.15
CA PRO A 88 11.35 -14.99 -9.73
C PRO A 88 12.77 -14.93 -9.16
N LYS A 89 13.72 -14.51 -9.98
CA LYS A 89 15.09 -14.23 -9.54
C LYS A 89 15.16 -12.84 -8.93
N TYR A 90 16.20 -12.64 -8.13
CA TYR A 90 16.43 -11.38 -7.41
C TYR A 90 16.39 -10.13 -8.31
N TYR A 91 16.99 -10.20 -9.49
CA TYR A 91 17.04 -9.07 -10.44
C TYR A 91 15.78 -8.90 -11.29
N GLU A 92 14.83 -9.84 -11.24
CA GLU A 92 13.56 -9.76 -11.99
C GLU A 92 12.49 -9.00 -11.22
N VAL A 93 12.71 -8.75 -9.92
CA VAL A 93 11.78 -8.04 -9.03
C VAL A 93 12.47 -6.78 -8.52
N GLN A 94 11.96 -5.63 -8.92
CA GLN A 94 12.50 -4.33 -8.51
C GLN A 94 12.49 -4.16 -6.99
N GLN A 95 11.49 -4.76 -6.32
CA GLN A 95 11.33 -4.73 -4.86
C GLN A 95 12.20 -5.77 -4.13
N ALA A 96 13.08 -6.50 -4.81
CA ALA A 96 13.84 -7.59 -4.21
C ALA A 96 14.75 -7.18 -3.05
N THR A 97 15.35 -5.99 -3.13
CA THR A 97 16.08 -5.37 -2.03
C THR A 97 15.17 -5.14 -0.83
N THR A 98 14.05 -4.46 -1.02
CA THR A 98 13.06 -4.19 0.03
C THR A 98 12.54 -5.48 0.66
N MET A 99 12.26 -6.51 -0.14
CA MET A 99 11.85 -7.83 0.33
C MET A 99 12.94 -8.51 1.15
N ALA A 100 14.18 -8.51 0.68
CA ALA A 100 15.31 -9.10 1.39
C ALA A 100 15.57 -8.41 2.74
N PHE A 101 15.52 -7.08 2.79
CA PHE A 101 15.66 -6.33 4.03
C PHE A 101 14.51 -6.61 5.02
N ARG A 102 13.27 -6.72 4.52
CA ARG A 102 12.10 -6.89 5.37
C ARG A 102 11.95 -8.31 5.92
N PHE A 103 12.14 -9.32 5.07
CA PHE A 103 12.05 -10.73 5.45
C PHE A 103 13.38 -11.31 5.95
N GLY A 104 14.44 -10.49 6.00
CA GLY A 104 15.80 -10.85 6.41
C GLY A 104 16.64 -11.52 5.32
N SER A 105 16.04 -12.11 4.30
CA SER A 105 16.73 -12.49 3.05
C SER A 105 15.75 -12.69 1.91
N TRP A 106 16.24 -12.66 0.67
CA TRP A 106 15.43 -12.97 -0.52
C TRP A 106 14.83 -14.38 -0.46
N ASN A 107 15.60 -15.36 0.03
CA ASN A 107 15.13 -16.73 0.19
C ASN A 107 14.03 -16.84 1.25
N LYS A 108 14.12 -16.08 2.34
CA LYS A 108 13.04 -15.99 3.34
C LYS A 108 11.78 -15.33 2.76
N ALA A 109 11.93 -14.32 1.91
CA ALA A 109 10.80 -13.71 1.21
C ALA A 109 10.11 -14.70 0.25
N LEU A 110 10.89 -15.49 -0.51
CA LEU A 110 10.35 -16.58 -1.35
C LEU A 110 9.63 -17.65 -0.52
N ALA A 111 10.23 -18.05 0.62
CA ALA A 111 9.61 -19.00 1.54
C ALA A 111 8.29 -18.47 2.13
N ALA A 112 8.23 -17.18 2.48
CA ALA A 112 7.00 -16.52 2.94
C ALA A 112 5.91 -16.50 1.86
N ALA A 113 6.29 -16.49 0.58
CA ALA A 113 5.38 -16.60 -0.56
C ALA A 113 5.04 -18.06 -0.95
N GLY A 114 5.50 -19.06 -0.18
CA GLY A 114 5.31 -20.48 -0.51
C GLY A 114 6.09 -20.94 -1.75
N LEU A 115 7.08 -20.17 -2.19
CA LEU A 115 7.90 -20.48 -3.36
C LEU A 115 9.17 -21.22 -2.94
N LYS A 116 9.57 -22.21 -3.76
CA LYS A 116 10.81 -22.95 -3.54
C LYS A 116 12.00 -22.00 -3.72
N ALA A 117 12.70 -21.70 -2.63
CA ALA A 117 13.94 -20.94 -2.69
C ALA A 117 14.97 -21.74 -3.50
N TYR A 118 15.58 -21.09 -4.48
CA TYR A 118 16.75 -21.66 -5.13
C TYR A 118 17.92 -21.49 -4.17
N TYR A 119 18.28 -22.57 -3.47
CA TYR A 119 19.62 -22.68 -2.93
C TYR A 119 20.57 -22.71 -4.11
N ARG A 120 21.16 -21.56 -4.45
CA ARG A 120 22.43 -21.58 -5.17
C ARG A 120 23.42 -22.14 -4.15
N ASN A 121 23.64 -23.44 -4.20
CA ASN A 121 24.77 -24.06 -3.53
C ASN A 121 26.03 -23.39 -4.11
N GLU A 122 26.56 -22.40 -3.40
CA GLU A 122 27.99 -22.10 -3.44
C GLU A 122 28.59 -23.00 -2.34
N LYS A 123 29.63 -23.80 -2.56
CA LYS A 123 30.90 -23.44 -3.19
C LYS A 123 31.55 -24.70 -3.79
N ASN A 124 31.89 -24.69 -5.08
CA ASN A 124 33.09 -25.39 -5.51
C ASN A 124 34.25 -24.56 -4.96
N HIS A 125 34.84 -25.04 -3.88
CA HIS A 125 36.12 -24.54 -3.38
C HIS A 125 37.17 -24.86 -4.45
N THR A 126 38.09 -23.90 -4.63
CA THR A 126 39.19 -23.89 -5.60
C THR A 126 40.05 -25.15 -5.52
#